data_AF-A0A2A2LCA1-F1
#
_entry.id   AF-A0A2A2LCA1-F1
#
_cell.length_a   1.000
_cell.length_b   1.000
_cell.length_c   1.000
_cell.angle_alpha   90.00
_cell.angle_beta   90.00
_cell.angle_gamma   90.00
#
_symmetry.space_group_name_H-M   'P 1'
#
loop_
_entity.id
_entity.type
_entity.pdbx_description
1 polymer ?
#
loop_
_entity_poly.entity_id
_entity_poly.type
_entity_poly.pdbx_seq_one_letter_code
_entity_poly.pdbx_strand_id
1 'polypeptide(L)' 'MPIGSGAGVHFGNEFFNPPVPVEIPVQNFNNGGRLRLVVKPTHGDRFQVNLKTPSDIILHFSARFDEQAIVRNSTQNGS' A
#
# COMPACT_ATOMS: atom_id res chain seq x y z
N MET A 1 -14.18 -18.44 -32.14
CA MET A 1 -14.82 -18.35 -30.81
C MET A 1 -14.05 -19.21 -29.82
N PRO A 2 -13.08 -18.66 -29.07
CA PRO A 2 -12.64 -19.28 -27.83
C PRO A 2 -13.38 -18.66 -26.64
N ILE A 3 -13.92 -19.55 -25.81
CA ILE A 3 -14.54 -19.28 -24.52
C ILE A 3 -13.41 -19.24 -23.48
N GLY A 4 -13.27 -18.14 -22.76
CA GLY A 4 -12.31 -18.01 -21.66
C GLY A 4 -11.47 -16.73 -21.66
N SER A 5 -12.11 -15.56 -21.65
CA SER A 5 -11.45 -14.31 -21.24
C SER A 5 -12.04 -13.86 -19.91
N GLY A 6 -11.76 -14.62 -18.85
CA GLY A 6 -11.80 -14.03 -17.52
C GLY A 6 -10.65 -13.05 -17.48
N ALA A 7 -10.95 -11.75 -17.46
CA ALA A 7 -9.94 -10.70 -17.36
C ALA A 7 -9.17 -10.89 -16.05
N GLY A 8 -8.06 -11.64 -16.11
CA GLY A 8 -7.13 -11.76 -15.02
C GLY A 8 -6.67 -10.35 -14.68
N VAL A 9 -6.95 -9.89 -13.47
CA VAL A 9 -6.36 -8.67 -12.93
C VAL A 9 -4.87 -8.93 -12.82
N HIS A 10 -4.12 -8.53 -13.85
CA HIS A 10 -2.67 -8.54 -13.82
C HIS A 10 -2.24 -7.45 -12.83
N PHE A 11 -1.80 -7.87 -11.65
CA PHE A 11 -1.02 -6.99 -10.79
C PHE A 11 0.32 -6.73 -11.50
N GLY A 12 0.93 -5.57 -11.27
CA GLY A 12 2.20 -5.20 -11.89
C GLY A 12 3.37 -6.07 -11.40
N ASN A 13 4.35 -5.44 -10.74
CA ASN A 13 5.50 -6.11 -10.12
C ASN A 13 5.12 -6.73 -8.76
N GLU A 14 5.55 -7.96 -8.50
CA GLU A 14 5.40 -8.63 -7.20
C GLU A 14 6.76 -8.76 -6.50
N PHE A 15 6.80 -8.44 -5.21
CA PHE A 15 8.00 -8.55 -4.37
C PHE A 15 7.71 -9.48 -3.20
N PHE A 16 8.59 -10.45 -2.96
CA PHE A 16 8.46 -11.43 -1.88
C PHE A 16 9.48 -11.13 -0.78
N ASN A 17 9.00 -11.07 0.46
CA ASN A 17 9.81 -10.88 1.66
C ASN A 17 10.79 -9.67 1.59
N PRO A 18 10.37 -8.47 1.16
CA PRO A 18 11.25 -7.31 1.18
C PRO A 18 11.65 -6.95 2.62
N PRO A 19 12.88 -6.47 2.86
CA PRO A 19 13.29 -6.00 4.17
C PRO A 19 12.50 -4.74 4.56
N VAL A 20 12.16 -4.60 5.84
CA VAL A 20 11.45 -3.43 6.39
C VAL A 20 12.47 -2.46 7.02
N PRO A 21 12.41 -1.13 6.76
CA PRO A 21 11.41 -0.43 5.94
C PRO A 21 11.59 -0.68 4.44
N VAL A 22 10.45 -0.82 3.74
CA VAL A 22 10.40 -1.03 2.30
C VAL A 22 9.86 0.21 1.59
N GLU A 23 10.55 0.63 0.52
CA GLU A 23 10.09 1.70 -0.37
C GLU A 23 10.13 1.19 -1.82
N ILE A 24 8.96 1.19 -2.46
CA ILE A 24 8.78 0.67 -3.82
C ILE A 24 8.30 1.83 -4.69
N PRO A 25 9.07 2.23 -5.72
CA PRO A 25 8.58 3.18 -6.70
C PRO A 25 7.37 2.62 -7.44
N VAL A 26 6.26 3.37 -7.41
CA VAL A 26 5.06 3.04 -8.19
C VAL A 26 4.85 4.11 -9.23
N GLN A 27 4.80 3.70 -10.50
CA GLN A 27 4.50 4.59 -11.62
C GLN A 27 3.06 4.35 -12.08
N ASN A 28 2.39 5.41 -12.54
CA ASN A 28 1.04 5.34 -13.13
C ASN A 28 -0.05 4.73 -12.21
N PHE A 29 0.02 5.02 -10.90
CA PHE A 29 -1.02 4.62 -9.94
C PHE A 29 -2.27 5.51 -10.09
N ASN A 30 -3.00 5.29 -11.18
CA ASN A 30 -4.19 6.06 -11.57
C ASN A 30 -5.48 5.29 -11.23
N ASN A 31 -6.62 5.77 -11.73
CA ASN A 31 -7.90 5.09 -11.58
C ASN A 31 -7.81 3.62 -12.02
N GLY A 32 -8.27 2.70 -11.15
CA GLY A 32 -8.14 1.26 -11.34
C GLY A 32 -6.84 0.64 -10.81
N GLY A 33 -5.86 1.47 -10.37
CA GLY A 33 -4.62 1.02 -9.76
C GLY A 33 -4.87 0.21 -8.49
N ARG A 34 -4.11 -0.89 -8.32
CA ARG A 34 -4.30 -1.81 -7.19
C ARG A 34 -2.97 -2.19 -6.56
N LEU A 35 -2.85 -1.92 -5.25
CA LEU A 35 -1.78 -2.41 -4.40
C LEU A 35 -2.31 -3.57 -3.54
N ARG A 36 -1.64 -4.71 -3.58
CA ARG A 36 -1.93 -5.86 -2.71
C ARG A 36 -0.73 -6.12 -1.81
N LEU A 37 -0.97 -6.11 -0.50
CA LEU A 37 0.03 -6.40 0.51
C LEU A 37 -0.41 -7.61 1.32
N VAL A 38 0.50 -8.56 1.52
CA VAL A 38 0.33 -9.67 2.47
C VAL A 38 1.31 -9.40 3.60
N VAL A 39 0.80 -9.08 4.78
CA VAL A 39 1.60 -8.64 5.93
C VAL A 39 1.32 -9.51 7.14
N LYS A 40 2.37 -9.78 7.91
CA LYS A 40 2.29 -10.35 9.25
C LYS A 40 2.90 -9.33 10.21
N PRO A 41 2.10 -8.60 11.00
CA PRO A 41 2.63 -7.77 12.08
C PRO A 41 3.44 -8.65 13.04
N THR A 42 4.65 -8.22 13.39
CA THR A 42 5.56 -8.99 14.26
C THR A 42 5.85 -8.25 15.56
N HIS A 43 6.69 -7.21 15.49
CA HIS A 43 7.20 -6.45 16.62
C HIS A 43 6.82 -4.97 16.49
N GLY A 44 6.41 -4.37 17.60
CA GLY A 44 6.04 -2.97 17.69
C GLY A 44 4.54 -2.75 17.82
N ASP A 45 4.19 -1.59 18.38
CA ASP A 45 2.80 -1.23 18.64
C ASP A 45 2.06 -0.80 17.37
N ARG A 46 2.78 -0.55 16.26
CA ARG A 46 2.22 0.06 15.05
C ARG A 46 2.94 -0.43 13.79
N PHE A 47 2.19 -0.56 12.69
CA PHE A 47 2.79 -0.58 11.35
C PHE A 47 2.05 0.39 10.44
N GLN A 48 2.76 0.90 9.44
CA GLN A 48 2.21 1.89 8.52
C GLN A 48 2.54 1.60 7.05
N VAL A 49 1.60 1.94 6.19
CA VAL A 49 1.73 1.92 4.74
C VAL A 49 1.40 3.31 4.23
N ASN A 50 2.34 3.94 3.53
CA ASN A 50 2.16 5.26 2.95
C ASN A 50 2.14 5.16 1.43
N LEU A 51 1.07 5.68 0.80
CA LEU A 51 1.08 6.03 -0.62
C LEU A 51 1.47 7.50 -0.73
N LYS A 52 2.62 7.76 -1.38
CA LYS A 52 3.24 9.09 -1.41
C LYS A 52 3.42 9.59 -2.83
N THR A 53 3.22 10.89 -3.02
CA THR A 53 3.83 11.64 -4.12
C THR A 53 5.24 12.10 -3.69
N PRO A 54 6.00 12.79 -4.55
CA PRO A 54 7.23 13.44 -4.12
C PRO A 54 7.05 14.49 -3.00
N SER A 55 5.85 15.06 -2.84
CA SER A 55 5.60 16.15 -1.89
C SER A 55 4.74 15.75 -0.69
N ASP A 56 3.85 14.76 -0.84
CA ASP A 56 2.77 14.50 0.10
C ASP A 56 2.47 13.02 0.30
N ILE A 57 1.81 12.71 1.42
CA ILE A 57 1.22 11.40 1.68
C ILE A 57 -0.26 11.46 1.27
N ILE A 58 -0.60 10.82 0.15
CA ILE A 58 -2.00 10.72 -0.31
C ILE A 58 -2.81 9.83 0.63
N LEU A 59 -2.19 8.76 1.12
CA LEU A 59 -2.80 7.86 2.10
C LEU A 59 -1.75 7.38 3.09
N HIS A 60 -1.92 7.77 4.33
CA HIS A 60 -1.26 7.19 5.49
C HIS A 60 -2.22 6.17 6.09
N PHE A 61 -1.91 4.88 5.99
CA PHE A 61 -2.62 3.83 6.69
C PHE A 61 -1.75 3.36 7.86
N SER A 62 -2.22 3.53 9.10
CA SER A 62 -1.51 3.10 10.30
C SER A 62 -2.40 2.20 11.14
N ALA A 63 -2.03 0.93 11.27
CA ALA A 63 -2.63 0.06 12.26
C ALA A 63 -1.88 0.27 13.58
N ARG A 64 -2.63 0.57 14.64
CA ARG A 64 -2.13 0.87 15.99
C ARG A 64 -2.71 -0.14 16.97
N PHE A 65 -1.89 -1.09 17.39
CA PHE A 65 -2.29 -2.17 18.29
C PHE A 65 -2.44 -1.68 19.73
N ASP A 66 -1.64 -0.69 20.13
CA ASP A 66 -1.74 0.01 21.42
C ASP A 66 -3.04 0.81 21.58
N GLU A 67 -3.51 1.42 20.49
CA GLU A 67 -4.76 2.21 20.46
C GLU A 67 -5.98 1.39 20.01
N GLN A 68 -5.79 0.12 19.64
CA GLN A 68 -6.81 -0.74 19.04
C GLN A 68 -7.54 -0.08 17.86
N ALA A 69 -6.81 0.65 17.02
CA ALA A 69 -7.37 1.49 15.98
C ALA A 69 -6.62 1.40 14.65
N ILE A 70 -7.33 1.75 13.58
CA ILE A 70 -6.72 2.05 12.28
C ILE A 70 -6.88 3.54 12.04
N VAL A 71 -5.76 4.24 11.99
CA VAL A 71 -5.71 5.66 11.65
C VAL A 71 -5.44 5.81 10.16
N ARG A 72 -6.29 6.61 9.50
CA ARG A 72 -6.12 7.00 8.10
C ARG A 72 -5.97 8.51 8.04
N ASN A 73 -4.94 8.98 7.37
CA ASN A 73 -4.72 10.42 7.18
C ASN A 73 -4.07 10.70 5.81
N SER A 74 -3.91 11.96 5.47
CA SER A 74 -3.17 12.47 4.31
C SER A 74 -2.42 13.72 4.70
N THR A 75 -1.39 14.10 3.95
CA THR A 75 -0.81 15.44 4.02
C THR A 75 -1.20 16.26 2.80
N GLN A 76 -1.35 17.56 2.99
CA GLN A 76 -1.44 18.52 1.90
C GLN A 76 -0.48 19.68 2.18
N ASN A 77 0.53 19.84 1.32
CA ASN A 77 1.67 20.73 1.57
C ASN A 77 2.42 20.34 2.86
N GLY A 78 2.52 19.04 3.15
CA GLY A 78 3.26 18.50 4.29
C GLY A 78 2.55 18.56 5.65
N SER A 79 1.25 18.90 5.71
CA SER A 79 0.42 18.88 6.94
C SER A 79 -0.83 18.04 6.79
#